data_AF-A0A7V7C3R6-F1
#
_entry.id   AF-A0A7V7C3R6-F1
#
_cell.length_a   1.000
_cell.length_b   1.000
_cell.length_c   1.000
_cell.angle_alpha   90.00
_cell.angle_beta   90.00
_cell.angle_gamma   90.00
#
_symmetry.space_group_name_H-M   'P 1'
#
loop_
_entity.id
_entity.type
_entity.pdbx_description
1 polymer ?
#
loop_
_entity_poly.entity_id
_entity_poly.type
_entity_poly.pdbx_seq_one_letter_code
_entity_poly.pdbx_strand_id
1 'polypeptide(L)'
;GRAMAPAAFDTLLQHFEDFGVGPDAYDLIVTGDLSYYGRDMVVRLFKELDMDFSEKYKDCGLLIYDRDEQEVFAGGSGCGCCAAVTFGYLCSLLKEGQYKKILVVATGALLNSVITAQKESIPGIAHAVVLERMVP
;
A
#
# COMPACT_ATOMS: atom_id res chain seq x y z
N GLY A 1 -2.32 9.86 -2.53
CA GLY A 1 -1.55 9.69 -1.28
C GLY A 1 -2.33 10.02 -0.03
N ARG A 2 -2.11 11.19 0.58
CA ARG A 2 -2.61 11.53 1.93
C ARG A 2 -4.10 11.31 2.16
N ALA A 3 -4.96 11.67 1.21
CA ALA A 3 -6.41 11.45 1.32
C ALA A 3 -6.81 9.96 1.44
N MET A 4 -5.99 9.04 0.95
CA MET A 4 -6.24 7.59 0.99
C MET A 4 -5.55 6.89 2.18
N ALA A 5 -4.61 7.55 2.85
CA ALA A 5 -3.85 6.96 3.95
C ALA A 5 -4.74 6.46 5.11
N PRO A 6 -5.81 7.18 5.54
CA PRO A 6 -6.72 6.66 6.56
C PRO A 6 -7.39 5.36 6.15
N ALA A 7 -7.80 5.21 4.88
CA ALA A 7 -8.43 3.99 4.39
C ALA A 7 -7.46 2.80 4.39
N ALA A 8 -6.21 3.03 3.99
CA ALA A 8 -5.17 2.00 4.06
C ALA A 8 -4.84 1.60 5.50
N PHE A 9 -4.74 2.58 6.41
CA PHE A 9 -4.53 2.34 7.83
C PHE A 9 -5.65 1.50 8.43
N ASP A 10 -6.90 1.91 8.21
CA ASP A 10 -8.11 1.23 8.70
C ASP A 10 -8.18 -0.22 8.19
N THR A 11 -7.97 -0.43 6.89
CA THR A 11 -7.96 -1.78 6.29
C THR A 11 -6.84 -2.65 6.86
N LEU A 12 -5.64 -2.11 7.06
CA LEU A 12 -4.52 -2.85 7.65
C LEU A 12 -4.80 -3.23 9.11
N LEU A 13 -5.30 -2.27 9.90
CA LEU A 13 -5.62 -2.49 11.30
C LEU A 13 -6.71 -3.55 11.45
N GLN A 14 -7.81 -3.40 10.71
CA GLN A 14 -8.91 -4.35 10.74
C GLN A 14 -8.46 -5.74 10.28
N HIS A 15 -7.62 -5.83 9.24
CA HIS A 15 -7.05 -7.10 8.80
C HIS A 15 -6.22 -7.78 9.91
N PHE A 16 -5.40 -7.02 10.64
CA PHE A 16 -4.63 -7.56 11.76
C PHE A 16 -5.53 -8.07 12.89
N GLU A 17 -6.59 -7.32 13.23
CA GLU A 17 -7.58 -7.70 14.23
C GLU A 17 -8.38 -8.96 13.82
N ASP A 18 -8.93 -8.98 12.60
CA ASP A 18 -9.78 -10.05 12.10
C ASP A 18 -9.07 -11.41 12.07
N PHE A 19 -7.79 -11.41 11.70
CA PHE A 19 -6.99 -12.64 11.60
C PHE A 19 -6.16 -12.92 12.86
N GLY A 20 -6.17 -12.04 13.86
CA GLY A 20 -5.34 -12.17 15.07
C GLY A 20 -3.84 -12.23 14.76
N VAL A 21 -3.40 -11.48 13.75
CA VAL A 21 -2.00 -11.45 13.28
C VAL A 21 -1.44 -10.04 13.36
N GLY A 22 -0.13 -9.91 13.45
CA GLY A 22 0.57 -8.62 13.37
C GLY A 22 1.35 -8.46 12.07
N PRO A 23 2.03 -7.32 11.89
CA PRO A 23 2.90 -7.07 10.74
C PRO A 23 3.99 -8.14 10.55
N ASP A 24 4.43 -8.78 11.63
CA ASP A 24 5.45 -9.83 11.60
C ASP A 24 4.98 -11.14 10.95
N ALA A 25 3.68 -11.31 10.71
CA ALA A 25 3.16 -12.43 9.93
C ALA A 25 3.44 -12.29 8.42
N TYR A 26 4.00 -11.14 7.98
CA TYR A 26 4.26 -10.82 6.58
C TYR A 26 5.74 -10.50 6.37
N ASP A 27 6.29 -10.98 5.26
CA ASP A 27 7.64 -10.58 4.83
C ASP A 27 7.64 -9.18 4.21
N LEU A 28 6.51 -8.80 3.59
CA LEU A 28 6.30 -7.50 2.97
C LEU A 28 4.82 -7.10 3.08
N ILE A 29 4.58 -5.87 3.50
CA ILE A 29 3.28 -5.19 3.39
C ILE A 29 3.45 -4.07 2.37
N VAL A 30 2.59 -4.03 1.36
CA VAL A 30 2.70 -3.07 0.26
C VAL A 30 1.38 -2.40 -0.04
N THR A 31 1.36 -1.07 -0.11
CA THR A 31 0.20 -0.31 -0.60
C THR A 31 0.28 -0.01 -2.08
N GLY A 32 -0.88 0.25 -2.70
CA GLY A 32 -0.98 0.49 -4.14
C GLY A 32 -0.37 1.81 -4.60
N ASP A 33 -0.89 2.94 -4.13
CA ASP A 33 -0.46 4.24 -4.65
C ASP A 33 -0.61 5.40 -3.66
N LEU A 34 -0.23 5.13 -2.42
CA LEU A 34 -0.11 6.18 -1.42
C LEU A 34 1.03 7.14 -1.73
N SER A 35 2.03 6.69 -2.50
CA SER A 35 3.23 7.45 -2.81
C SER A 35 3.94 7.92 -1.51
N TYR A 36 4.93 8.79 -1.62
CA TYR A 36 5.76 9.22 -0.49
C TYR A 36 4.94 9.72 0.71
N TYR A 37 4.05 10.68 0.49
CA TYR A 37 3.32 11.34 1.58
C TYR A 37 2.23 10.46 2.21
N GLY A 38 1.55 9.62 1.44
CA GLY A 38 0.53 8.74 1.99
C GLY A 38 1.15 7.59 2.77
N ARG A 39 2.25 7.01 2.25
CA ARG A 39 3.03 5.97 2.92
C ARG A 39 3.55 6.46 4.27
N ASP A 40 4.12 7.66 4.31
CA ASP A 40 4.63 8.25 5.56
C ASP A 40 3.52 8.48 6.60
N MET A 41 2.33 8.89 6.15
CA MET A 41 1.17 9.07 7.02
C MET A 41 0.70 7.76 7.65
N VAL A 42 0.61 6.67 6.88
CA VAL A 42 0.22 5.35 7.43
C VAL A 42 1.23 4.88 8.48
N VAL A 43 2.53 5.04 8.22
CA VAL A 43 3.57 4.69 9.20
C VAL A 43 3.40 5.49 10.50
N ARG A 44 3.10 6.79 10.41
CA ARG A 44 2.88 7.62 11.60
C ARG A 44 1.66 7.17 12.40
N LEU A 45 0.55 6.87 11.73
CA LEU A 45 -0.68 6.40 12.38
C LEU A 45 -0.46 5.09 13.14
N PHE A 46 0.29 4.14 12.58
CA PHE A 46 0.62 2.89 13.30
C PHE A 46 1.63 3.10 14.43
N LYS A 47 2.54 4.06 14.31
CA LYS A 47 3.44 4.44 15.42
C LYS A 47 2.68 4.99 16.63
N GLU A 48 1.56 5.66 16.42
CA GLU A 48 0.67 6.09 17.53
C GLU A 48 0.02 4.91 18.27
N LEU A 49 0.00 3.72 17.64
CA LEU A 49 -0.45 2.46 18.24
C LEU A 49 0.70 1.57 18.72
N ASP A 50 1.91 2.11 18.88
CA ASP A 50 3.13 1.36 19.23
C ASP A 50 3.48 0.22 18.25
N MET A 51 3.04 0.33 16.99
CA MET A 51 3.31 -0.63 15.92
C MET A 51 4.22 -0.01 14.85
N ASP A 52 5.52 -0.32 14.85
CA ASP A 52 6.45 0.07 13.78
C ASP A 52 6.81 -1.12 12.88
N PHE A 53 6.35 -1.07 11.64
CA PHE A 53 6.70 -2.02 10.59
C PHE A 53 7.23 -1.31 9.33
N SER A 54 7.77 -0.11 9.51
CA SER A 54 8.21 0.76 8.41
C SER A 54 9.27 0.13 7.51
N GLU A 55 10.08 -0.80 8.03
CA GLU A 55 11.08 -1.55 7.24
C GLU A 55 10.43 -2.52 6.25
N LYS A 56 9.35 -3.19 6.66
CA LYS A 56 8.57 -4.15 5.86
C LYS A 56 7.44 -3.48 5.08
N TYR A 57 7.28 -2.16 5.19
CA TYR A 57 6.21 -1.40 4.57
C TYR A 57 6.68 -0.58 3.36
N LYS A 58 6.17 -0.95 2.18
CA LYS A 58 6.47 -0.30 0.89
C LYS A 58 5.19 0.19 0.21
N ASP A 59 5.36 0.97 -0.85
CA ASP A 59 4.27 1.44 -1.70
C ASP A 59 4.65 1.19 -3.17
N CYS A 60 3.74 0.61 -3.97
CA CYS A 60 4.01 0.33 -5.38
C CYS A 60 4.34 1.62 -6.15
N GLY A 61 3.74 2.76 -5.77
CA GLY A 61 4.08 4.07 -6.34
C GLY A 61 5.53 4.51 -6.10
N LEU A 62 6.19 3.97 -5.07
CA LEU A 62 7.61 4.20 -4.78
C LEU A 62 8.53 3.11 -5.34
N LEU A 63 7.98 1.99 -5.80
CA LEU A 63 8.74 0.89 -6.39
C LEU A 63 8.80 0.94 -7.93
N ILE A 64 7.83 1.62 -8.56
CA ILE A 64 7.66 1.58 -10.03
C ILE A 64 8.60 2.53 -10.79
N TYR A 65 9.17 3.53 -10.12
CA TYR A 65 10.06 4.54 -10.71
C TYR A 65 11.36 4.67 -9.93
N ASP A 66 12.44 4.99 -10.62
CA ASP A 66 13.65 5.51 -10.01
C ASP A 66 13.44 7.00 -9.68
N ARG A 67 13.36 7.33 -8.40
CA ARG A 67 13.05 8.71 -7.95
C ARG A 67 14.28 9.62 -7.96
N ASP A 68 15.47 9.07 -8.07
CA ASP A 68 16.72 9.84 -8.12
C ASP A 68 17.03 10.23 -9.56
N GLU A 69 16.70 9.37 -10.52
CA GLU A 69 16.95 9.61 -11.95
C GLU A 69 15.74 10.14 -12.73
N GLN A 70 14.51 9.88 -12.26
CA GLN A 70 13.27 10.30 -12.95
C GLN A 70 12.53 11.37 -12.15
N GLU A 71 12.05 12.41 -12.84
CA GLU A 71 11.24 13.47 -12.22
C GLU A 71 9.82 12.97 -11.94
N VAL A 72 9.64 12.28 -10.82
CA VAL A 72 8.37 11.64 -10.43
C VAL A 72 7.86 12.15 -9.09
N PHE A 73 7.66 13.47 -8.96
CA PHE A 73 7.03 14.17 -7.82
C PHE A 73 6.99 13.36 -6.50
N ALA A 74 5.81 12.86 -6.12
CA ALA A 74 5.60 12.06 -4.91
C ALA A 74 5.74 10.54 -5.15
N GLY A 75 5.76 10.08 -6.40
CA GLY A 75 5.68 8.68 -6.81
C GLY A 75 4.59 8.41 -7.84
N GLY A 76 4.43 7.14 -8.22
CA GLY A 76 3.38 6.65 -9.11
C GLY A 76 2.00 6.59 -8.46
N SER A 77 0.97 6.73 -9.28
CA SER A 77 -0.44 6.57 -8.88
C SER A 77 -1.34 6.10 -10.00
N GLY A 78 -2.53 5.59 -9.65
CA GLY A 78 -3.53 5.08 -10.56
C GLY A 78 -3.65 3.56 -10.54
N CYS A 79 -4.73 3.05 -11.14
CA CYS A 79 -5.10 1.63 -11.09
C CYS A 79 -4.03 0.69 -11.65
N GLY A 80 -3.23 1.14 -12.61
CA GLY A 80 -2.13 0.37 -13.18
C GLY A 80 -0.94 0.20 -12.25
N CYS A 81 -0.73 1.08 -11.27
CA CYS A 81 0.47 1.09 -10.44
C CYS A 81 0.56 -0.15 -9.54
N CYS A 82 -0.48 -0.39 -8.74
CA CYS A 82 -0.56 -1.55 -7.87
C CYS A 82 -0.49 -2.87 -8.66
N ALA A 83 -1.22 -2.95 -9.78
CA ALA A 83 -1.27 -4.14 -10.61
C ALA A 83 0.08 -4.44 -11.29
N ALA A 84 0.72 -3.43 -11.88
CA ALA A 84 2.00 -3.59 -12.58
C ALA A 84 3.11 -4.04 -11.63
N VAL A 85 3.23 -3.41 -10.45
CA VAL A 85 4.26 -3.80 -9.47
C VAL A 85 3.95 -5.16 -8.86
N THR A 86 2.70 -5.43 -8.50
CA THR A 86 2.34 -6.72 -7.88
C THR A 86 2.60 -7.87 -8.85
N PHE A 87 2.07 -7.81 -10.07
CA PHE A 87 2.15 -8.93 -11.01
C PHE A 87 3.47 -8.98 -11.79
N GLY A 88 4.09 -7.83 -12.05
CA GLY A 88 5.35 -7.74 -12.80
C GLY A 88 6.60 -7.94 -11.96
N TYR A 89 6.56 -7.60 -10.67
CA TYR A 89 7.73 -7.65 -9.79
C TYR A 89 7.51 -8.56 -8.57
N LEU A 90 6.54 -8.26 -7.71
CA LEU A 90 6.39 -8.95 -6.43
C LEU A 90 6.02 -10.44 -6.58
N CYS A 91 5.18 -10.78 -7.55
CA CYS A 91 4.87 -12.17 -7.87
C CYS A 91 6.10 -12.96 -8.35
N SER A 92 7.09 -12.33 -8.98
CA SER A 92 8.36 -13.00 -9.33
C SER A 92 9.14 -13.32 -8.07
N LEU A 93 9.28 -12.33 -7.16
CA LEU A 93 9.97 -12.49 -5.88
C LEU A 93 9.35 -13.58 -5.00
N LEU A 94 8.02 -13.70 -5.00
CA LEU A 94 7.31 -14.81 -4.35
C LEU A 94 7.68 -16.17 -4.97
N LYS A 95 7.68 -16.29 -6.30
CA LYS A 95 8.02 -17.53 -7.01
C LYS A 95 9.47 -17.95 -6.77
N GLU A 96 10.38 -16.97 -6.78
CA GLU A 96 11.82 -17.15 -6.50
C GLU A 96 12.09 -17.48 -5.02
N GLY A 97 11.13 -17.20 -4.14
CA GLY A 97 11.25 -17.48 -2.71
C GLY A 97 11.93 -16.40 -1.89
N GLN A 98 12.13 -15.21 -2.46
CA GLN A 98 12.62 -14.04 -1.73
C GLN A 98 11.59 -13.58 -0.69
N TYR A 99 10.30 -13.72 -1.02
CA TYR A 99 9.19 -13.60 -0.08
C TYR A 99 8.41 -14.92 -0.02
N LYS A 100 7.83 -15.21 1.14
CA LYS A 100 6.93 -16.33 1.37
C LYS A 100 5.48 -15.86 1.51
N LYS A 101 5.26 -14.72 2.16
CA LYS A 101 3.92 -14.17 2.42
C LYS A 101 3.95 -12.66 2.38
N ILE A 102 3.14 -12.08 1.48
CA ILE A 102 3.01 -10.63 1.32
C ILE A 102 1.56 -10.17 1.45
N LEU A 103 1.35 -8.98 1.99
CA LEU A 103 0.04 -8.33 2.09
C LEU A 103 -0.01 -7.16 1.10
N VAL A 104 -0.85 -7.26 0.07
CA VAL A 104 -1.02 -6.22 -0.95
C VAL A 104 -2.30 -5.45 -0.65
N VAL A 105 -2.20 -4.13 -0.52
CA VAL A 105 -3.32 -3.24 -0.16
C VAL A 105 -3.53 -2.19 -1.25
N ALA A 106 -4.45 -2.44 -2.16
CA ALA A 106 -4.81 -1.48 -3.21
C ALA A 106 -5.66 -0.35 -2.63
N THR A 107 -5.30 0.91 -2.96
CA THR A 107 -5.98 2.11 -2.47
C THR A 107 -6.69 2.85 -3.59
N GLY A 108 -7.76 3.57 -3.26
CA GLY A 108 -8.52 4.37 -4.21
C GLY A 108 -9.12 5.62 -3.57
N ALA A 109 -9.08 6.73 -4.31
CA ALA A 109 -9.79 7.96 -3.99
C ALA A 109 -11.04 8.04 -4.87
N LEU A 110 -12.22 8.05 -4.25
CA LEU A 110 -13.51 8.02 -4.93
C LEU A 110 -13.98 9.44 -5.24
N LEU A 111 -13.37 10.07 -6.25
CA LEU A 111 -13.67 11.46 -6.62
C LEU A 111 -14.10 11.62 -8.08
N ASN A 112 -14.79 12.72 -8.34
CA ASN A 112 -15.04 13.24 -9.69
C ASN A 112 -14.86 14.77 -9.69
N SER A 113 -15.00 15.38 -10.87
CA SER A 113 -14.84 16.83 -11.04
C SER A 113 -15.85 17.64 -10.22
N VAL A 114 -17.07 17.13 -10.00
CA VAL A 114 -18.13 17.80 -9.23
C VAL A 114 -17.79 17.85 -7.75
N ILE A 115 -17.44 16.72 -7.14
CA ILE A 115 -16.99 16.63 -5.72
C ILE A 115 -15.86 17.62 -5.46
N THR A 116 -14.91 17.70 -6.40
CA THR A 116 -13.75 18.60 -6.29
C THR A 116 -14.16 20.07 -6.41
N ALA A 117 -15.00 20.41 -7.37
CA ALA A 117 -15.48 21.78 -7.59
C ALA A 117 -16.33 22.30 -6.42
N GLN A 118 -17.10 21.41 -5.79
CA GLN A 118 -17.91 21.71 -4.60
C GLN A 118 -17.11 21.73 -3.29
N LYS A 119 -15.82 21.40 -3.35
CA LYS A 119 -14.93 21.30 -2.17
C LYS A 119 -15.43 20.32 -1.12
N GLU A 120 -16.07 19.24 -1.56
CA GLU A 120 -16.48 18.16 -0.67
C GLU A 120 -15.27 17.33 -0.21
N SER A 121 -15.45 16.57 0.86
CA SER A 121 -14.47 15.61 1.32
C SER A 121 -14.31 14.47 0.30
N ILE A 122 -13.07 14.08 -0.02
CA ILE A 122 -12.77 12.97 -0.92
C ILE A 122 -12.82 11.66 -0.12
N PRO A 123 -13.75 10.74 -0.42
CA PRO A 123 -13.77 9.42 0.21
C PRO A 123 -12.58 8.56 -0.27
N GLY A 124 -11.96 7.84 0.66
CA GLY A 124 -10.92 6.86 0.37
C GLY A 124 -11.43 5.44 0.63
N ILE A 125 -10.91 4.47 -0.12
CA ILE A 125 -11.14 3.04 0.12
C ILE A 125 -9.82 2.27 -0.05
N ALA A 126 -9.69 1.15 0.66
CA ALA A 126 -8.60 0.20 0.45
C ALA A 126 -9.11 -1.23 0.48
N HIS A 127 -8.45 -2.12 -0.26
CA HIS A 127 -8.75 -3.54 -0.31
C HIS A 127 -7.46 -4.34 -0.19
N ALA A 128 -7.46 -5.31 0.73
CA ALA A 128 -6.29 -6.12 1.03
C ALA A 128 -6.41 -7.54 0.48
N VAL A 129 -5.31 -8.05 -0.06
CA VAL A 129 -5.16 -9.44 -0.51
C VAL A 129 -3.83 -9.99 -0.01
N VAL A 130 -3.88 -11.15 0.62
CA VAL A 130 -2.68 -11.91 1.01
C VAL A 130 -2.26 -12.81 -0.15
N LEU A 131 -0.99 -12.74 -0.53
CA LEU A 131 -0.38 -13.64 -1.51
C LEU A 131 0.70 -14.45 -0.83
N GLU A 132 0.63 -15.78 -0.98
CA GLU A 132 1.57 -16.72 -0.37
C GLU A 132 2.22 -17.59 -1.43
N ARG A 133 3.50 -17.90 -1.22
CA ARG A 133 4.24 -18.84 -2.05
C ARG A 133 3.76 -20.25 -1.76
N MET A 134 3.23 -20.92 -2.78
CA MET A 134 3.01 -22.36 -2.73
C MET A 134 4.34 -23.08 -2.84
N VAL A 135 4.69 -23.89 -1.84
CA VAL A 135 5.79 -24.85 -1.91
C VAL A 135 5.18 -26.21 -2.26
N PRO A 136 5.60 -26.87 -3.36
CA PRO A 136 5.20 -28.24 -3.67
C PRO A 136 5.60 -29.25 -2.58
#